data_AF-A0A4Y8CG08-F1
#
_entry.id   AF-A0A4Y8CG08-F1
#
_cell.length_a   1.000
_cell.length_b   1.000
_cell.length_c   1.000
_cell.angle_alpha   90.00
_cell.angle_beta   90.00
_cell.angle_gamma   90.00
#
_symmetry.space_group_name_H-M   'P 1'
#
loop_
_entity.id
_entity.type
_entity.pdbx_description
1 polymer ?
#
loop_
_entity_poly.entity_id
_entity_poly.type
_entity_poly.pdbx_seq_one_letter_code
_entity_poly.pdbx_strand_id
1 'polypeptide(L)'
;MRVVTIFLLFMTSIFAVQIKDVANTVGVRDNQLIGYGLVVGLNGSGDGTSSKFTLQSISNLLQGMNIKVDPNDIKSKNTAAV
;
A
#
# COMPACT_ATOMS: atom_id res chain seq x y z
N MET A 1 -61.38 -2.33 16.85
CA MET A 1 -60.34 -2.02 15.84
C MET A 1 -59.20 -1.13 16.37
N ARG A 2 -59.47 -0.06 17.13
CA ARG A 2 -58.42 0.86 17.64
C ARG A 2 -57.26 0.20 18.41
N VAL A 3 -57.56 -0.79 19.27
CA VAL A 3 -56.54 -1.51 20.06
C VAL A 3 -55.62 -2.36 19.17
N VAL A 4 -56.18 -2.99 18.13
CA VAL A 4 -55.40 -3.80 17.17
C VAL A 4 -54.46 -2.91 16.37
N THR A 5 -54.91 -1.71 15.99
CA THR A 5 -54.08 -0.72 15.28
C THR A 5 -52.92 -0.23 16.15
N ILE A 6 -53.16 0.03 17.44
CA ILE A 6 -52.11 0.42 18.39
C ILE A 6 -51.09 -0.71 18.58
N PHE A 7 -51.56 -1.96 18.67
CA PHE A 7 -50.68 -3.13 18.80
C PHE A 7 -49.80 -3.34 17.55
N LEU A 8 -50.34 -3.10 16.35
CA LEU A 8 -49.57 -3.19 15.10
C LEU A 8 -48.44 -2.16 15.04
N LEU A 9 -48.66 -0.95 15.57
CA LEU A 9 -47.68 0.14 15.61
C LEU A 9 -46.47 -0.17 16.51
N PHE A 10 -46.62 -1.03 17.51
CA PHE A 10 -45.49 -1.47 18.35
C PHE A 10 -44.59 -2.50 17.66
N MET A 11 -45.07 -3.20 16.63
CA MET A 11 -44.33 -4.27 15.95
C MET A 11 -43.39 -3.78 14.84
N THR A 12 -43.38 -2.48 14.51
CA THR A 12 -42.57 -1.94 13.41
C THR A 12 -41.12 -1.60 13.81
N SER A 13 -40.73 -1.85 15.05
CA SER A 13 -39.37 -1.54 15.53
C SER A 13 -38.42 -2.72 15.25
N ILE A 14 -37.91 -2.80 14.02
CA ILE A 14 -36.79 -3.68 13.67
C ILE A 14 -35.53 -2.83 13.57
N PHE A 15 -34.55 -3.13 14.43
CA PHE A 15 -33.22 -2.54 14.38
C PHE A 15 -32.30 -3.48 13.60
N ALA A 16 -31.79 -3.02 12.46
CA ALA A 16 -30.76 -3.72 11.70
C ALA A 16 -29.42 -3.01 11.89
N VAL A 17 -28.36 -3.78 12.13
CA VAL A 17 -26.98 -3.28 12.24
C VAL A 17 -26.14 -3.98 11.18
N GLN A 18 -25.21 -3.26 10.55
CA GLN A 18 -24.32 -3.91 9.58
C GLN A 18 -23.34 -4.79 10.33
N ILE A 19 -23.07 -5.98 9.79
CA ILE A 19 -22.13 -6.93 10.40
C ILE A 19 -20.75 -6.27 10.61
N LYS A 20 -20.33 -5.38 9.70
CA LYS A 20 -19.08 -4.62 9.82
C LYS A 20 -19.01 -3.70 11.05
N ASP A 21 -20.16 -3.28 11.60
CA ASP A 21 -20.22 -2.36 12.73
C ASP A 21 -20.16 -3.10 14.09
N VAL A 22 -20.35 -4.42 14.07
CA VAL A 22 -20.40 -5.28 15.28
C VAL A 22 -19.38 -6.41 15.28
N ALA A 23 -18.57 -6.53 14.22
CA ALA A 23 -17.57 -7.58 14.07
C ALA A 23 -16.20 -6.99 13.71
N ASN A 24 -15.15 -7.55 14.31
CA ASN A 24 -13.77 -7.25 13.97
C ASN A 24 -13.18 -8.41 13.16
N THR A 25 -12.41 -8.10 12.13
CA THR A 25 -11.71 -9.08 11.31
C THR A 25 -10.50 -9.62 12.08
N VAL A 26 -10.53 -10.88 12.51
CA VAL A 26 -9.43 -11.52 13.24
C VAL A 26 -8.42 -12.10 12.24
N GLY A 27 -7.12 -11.85 12.46
CA GLY A 27 -6.04 -12.45 11.66
C GLY A 27 -5.58 -11.62 10.46
N VAL A 28 -6.06 -10.39 10.30
CA VAL A 28 -5.53 -9.46 9.30
C VAL A 28 -4.19 -8.94 9.81
N ARG A 29 -3.10 -9.39 9.18
CA ARG A 29 -1.78 -8.81 9.40
C ARG A 29 -1.61 -7.68 8.41
N ASP A 30 -1.38 -6.47 8.92
CA ASP A 30 -0.90 -5.38 8.09
C ASP A 30 0.48 -5.76 7.56
N ASN A 31 0.61 -5.87 6.24
CA ASN A 31 1.90 -6.02 5.59
C ASN A 31 2.28 -4.65 5.04
N GLN A 32 3.20 -3.98 5.71
CA GLN A 32 3.73 -2.71 5.22
C GLN A 32 4.51 -2.97 3.93
N LEU A 33 3.93 -2.58 2.80
CA LEU A 33 4.61 -2.62 1.52
C LEU A 33 5.53 -1.41 1.43
N ILE A 34 6.84 -1.66 1.49
CA ILE A 34 7.86 -0.67 1.16
C ILE A 34 8.23 -0.93 -0.30
N GLY A 35 7.81 -0.04 -1.18
CA GLY A 35 8.15 -0.08 -2.60
C GLY A 35 9.17 1.00 -2.93
N TYR A 36 10.17 0.67 -3.76
CA TYR A 36 11.08 1.65 -4.34
C TYR A 36 10.65 1.92 -5.78
N GLY A 37 10.35 3.17 -6.13
CA GLY A 37 10.05 3.58 -7.50
C GLY A 37 11.34 3.93 -8.25
N LEU A 38 11.54 3.34 -9.43
CA LEU A 38 12.66 3.68 -10.31
C LEU A 38 12.15 4.40 -11.55
N VAL A 39 12.54 5.66 -11.75
CA VAL A 39 12.18 6.45 -12.93
C VAL A 39 13.40 6.59 -13.83
N VAL A 40 13.31 6.08 -15.06
CA VAL A 40 14.38 6.12 -16.08
C VAL A 40 13.98 7.03 -17.25
N GLY A 41 14.97 7.56 -17.99
CA GLY A 41 14.71 8.26 -19.26
C GLY A 41 14.30 9.73 -19.11
N LEU A 42 14.63 10.37 -17.98
CA LEU A 42 14.40 11.80 -17.76
C LEU A 42 15.21 12.66 -18.76
N ASN A 43 14.84 13.91 -19.01
CA ASN A 43 15.58 14.76 -19.94
C ASN A 43 16.86 15.35 -19.29
N GLY A 44 17.76 14.48 -18.81
CA GLY A 44 18.99 14.88 -18.11
C GLY A 44 18.81 15.41 -16.69
N SER A 45 17.60 15.31 -16.13
CA SER A 45 17.27 15.72 -14.75
C SER A 45 17.23 14.57 -13.75
N GLY A 46 17.57 13.35 -14.15
CA GLY A 46 17.66 12.20 -13.24
C GLY A 46 18.95 12.20 -12.43
N ASP A 47 19.00 11.36 -11.39
CA ASP A 47 20.22 11.23 -10.60
C ASP A 47 21.32 10.49 -11.38
N GLY A 48 22.52 11.08 -11.37
CA GLY A 48 23.74 10.43 -11.83
C GLY A 48 24.34 9.50 -10.78
N THR A 49 25.48 8.89 -11.10
CA THR A 49 26.27 7.99 -10.22
C THR A 49 26.71 8.63 -8.89
N SER A 50 26.52 9.93 -8.70
CA SER A 50 26.78 10.63 -7.43
C SER A 50 25.68 10.41 -6.37
N SER A 51 24.47 9.99 -6.76
CA SER A 51 23.39 9.71 -5.82
C SER A 51 23.54 8.33 -5.19
N LYS A 52 24.22 8.28 -4.03
CA LYS A 52 24.41 7.05 -3.25
C LYS A 52 23.08 6.37 -2.89
N PHE A 53 22.04 7.15 -2.63
CA PHE A 53 20.72 6.65 -2.28
C PHE A 53 20.05 5.90 -3.45
N THR A 54 20.16 6.44 -4.67
CA THR A 54 19.62 5.82 -5.88
C THR A 54 20.38 4.53 -6.23
N LEU A 55 21.71 4.52 -6.11
CA LEU A 55 22.52 3.30 -6.35
C LEU A 55 22.25 2.20 -5.32
N GLN A 56 22.13 2.56 -4.03
CA GLN A 56 21.80 1.61 -2.98
C GLN A 56 20.39 1.03 -3.19
N SER A 57 19.42 1.85 -3.59
CA SER A 57 18.05 1.42 -3.88
C SER A 57 18.01 0.42 -5.04
N ILE A 58 18.77 0.67 -6.12
CA ILE A 58 18.88 -0.27 -7.25
C ILE A 58 19.56 -1.58 -6.83
N SER A 59 20.65 -1.52 -6.05
CA SER A 59 21.31 -2.72 -5.53
C SER A 59 20.37 -3.57 -4.67
N ASN A 60 19.60 -2.94 -3.78
CA ASN A 60 18.63 -3.62 -2.93
C ASN A 60 17.49 -4.28 -3.75
N LEU A 61 17.00 -3.61 -4.80
CA LEU A 61 16.01 -4.17 -5.73
C LEU A 61 16.54 -5.43 -6.42
N LEU A 62 17.76 -5.36 -6.96
CA LEU A 62 18.39 -6.48 -7.64
C LEU A 62 18.65 -7.65 -6.68
N GLN A 63 19.05 -7.37 -5.43
CA GLN A 63 19.20 -8.40 -4.40
C GLN A 63 17.88 -9.11 -4.09
N GLY A 64 16.75 -8.38 -4.08
CA GLY A 64 15.41 -8.97 -3.96
C GLY A 64 15.02 -9.88 -5.13
N MET A 65 15.64 -9.69 -6.31
CA MET A 65 15.52 -10.57 -7.49
C MET A 65 16.57 -11.68 -7.51
N ASN A 66 17.25 -11.93 -6.39
CA ASN A 66 18.35 -12.89 -6.26
C ASN A 66 19.62 -12.55 -7.07
N ILE A 67 19.76 -11.28 -7.51
CA ILE A 67 20.91 -10.77 -8.26
C ILE A 67 21.78 -9.95 -7.29
N LYS A 68 22.94 -10.48 -6.91
CA LYS A 68 23.88 -9.77 -6.04
C LYS A 68 24.74 -8.79 -6.85
N VAL A 69 24.62 -7.50 -6.56
CA VAL A 69 25.38 -6.43 -7.21
C VAL A 69 25.87 -5.46 -6.14
N ASP A 70 27.16 -5.13 -6.14
CA ASP A 70 27.70 -4.07 -5.28
C ASP A 70 27.19 -2.70 -5.77
N PRO A 71 26.67 -1.83 -4.89
CA PRO A 71 26.27 -0.47 -5.26
C PRO A 71 27.34 0.32 -6.03
N ASN A 72 28.62 0.05 -5.80
CA ASN A 72 29.75 0.70 -6.47
C ASN A 72 29.92 0.26 -7.93
N ASP A 73 29.40 -0.91 -8.30
CA ASP A 73 29.43 -1.44 -9.66
C ASP A 73 28.30 -0.87 -10.54
N ILE A 74 27.31 -0.20 -9.92
CA ILE A 74 26.15 0.37 -10.61
C ILE A 74 26.51 1.79 -11.09
N LYS A 75 26.46 1.99 -12.42
CA LYS A 75 26.64 3.31 -13.04
C LYS A 75 25.31 3.84 -13.57
N SER A 76 24.73 4.81 -12.85
CA SER A 76 23.52 5.51 -13.31
C SER A 76 23.89 6.74 -14.14
N LYS A 77 23.39 6.82 -15.37
CA LYS A 77 23.56 8.01 -16.21
C LYS A 77 22.40 9.00 -16.08
N ASN A 78 21.19 8.54 -15.72
CA ASN A 78 19.96 9.33 -15.76
C ASN A 78 18.76 8.56 -15.18
N THR A 79 18.79 8.27 -13.88
CA THR A 79 17.75 7.50 -13.19
C THR A 79 17.46 8.15 -11.84
N ALA A 80 16.19 8.29 -11.45
CA ALA A 80 15.81 8.82 -10.14
C ALA A 80 15.11 7.73 -9.31
N ALA A 81 15.42 7.65 -8.02
CA ALA A 81 14.71 6.82 -7.05
C ALA A 81 13.68 7.68 -6.29
N VAL A 82 12.44 7.19 -6.16
CA VAL A 82 11.32 7.84 -5.45
C VAL A 82 10.63 6.90 -4.48
#